data_AF-A0A6Y9WJB6-F1
#
_entry.id   AF-A0A6Y9WJB6-F1
#
_cell.length_a   1.000
_cell.length_b   1.000
_cell.length_c   1.000
_cell.angle_alpha   90.00
_cell.angle_beta   90.00
_cell.angle_gamma   90.00
#
_symmetry.space_group_name_H-M   'P 1'
#
loop_
_entity.id
_entity.type
_entity.pdbx_description
1 polymer ?
#
loop_
_entity_poly.entity_id
_entity_poly.type
_entity_poly.pdbx_seq_one_letter_code
_entity_poly.pdbx_strand_id
1 'polypeptide(L)'
;MILRIALLAPVLAFFQNPVIAEVAPEITTAAEGYNIIAKLPCIGCPYLYHDTSQGRDAGWSQRKDDNALLLNLSLPFDSTHLSVNTAPLLTASKILPRIYVNQVLQDVSKDDMSKILVSNQLDELGGAYFGASYQYSLRRVKNSEARVFQFDVMQLWTDLTTPPLTVVLDQPGQKMLEVVLLPRPLLSSGDPANTYEIVRAGLVPRSAEPGAKGSKDSGKVSMWFLDWDANGKKGTATHIVNSTSSYFVQYLSSGMWALFVFVVAVIALFVVVCLFCIFACGWHDDDYEKAQYRKRNTGGGKGAWAGRDVETARRFMSPEELGLRGSGMVVGVGKSD
;
A
#
# COMPACT_ATOMS: atom_id res chain seq x y z
N MET A 1 -70.22 14.33 -31.64
CA MET A 1 -68.91 14.81 -32.14
C MET A 1 -67.93 15.27 -31.04
N ILE A 2 -68.22 15.06 -29.74
CA ILE A 2 -67.37 15.60 -28.64
C ILE A 2 -66.39 14.55 -28.06
N LEU A 3 -66.57 13.27 -28.38
CA LEU A 3 -65.80 12.18 -27.77
C LEU A 3 -64.41 11.90 -28.40
N ARG A 4 -64.05 12.58 -29.50
CA ARG A 4 -62.77 12.33 -30.22
C ARG A 4 -61.63 13.26 -29.80
N ILE A 5 -61.89 14.30 -29.02
CA ILE A 5 -60.88 15.30 -28.62
C ILE A 5 -60.19 14.91 -27.30
N ALA A 6 -60.86 14.11 -26.45
CA ALA A 6 -60.32 13.72 -25.14
C ALA A 6 -59.15 12.72 -25.20
N LEU A 7 -58.95 12.03 -26.33
CA LEU A 7 -57.85 11.05 -26.52
C LEU A 7 -56.56 11.66 -27.07
N LEU A 8 -56.57 12.93 -27.49
CA LEU A 8 -55.38 13.63 -28.01
C LEU A 8 -54.65 14.46 -26.95
N ALA A 9 -55.31 14.78 -25.84
CA ALA A 9 -54.71 15.51 -24.72
C ALA A 9 -53.58 14.75 -23.98
N PRO A 10 -53.65 13.42 -23.73
CA PRO A 10 -52.56 12.74 -23.03
C PRO A 10 -51.33 12.55 -23.92
N VAL A 11 -51.47 12.55 -25.25
CA VAL A 11 -50.33 12.41 -26.17
C VAL A 11 -49.50 13.68 -26.19
N LEU A 12 -50.12 14.87 -26.14
CA LEU A 12 -49.41 16.15 -26.09
C LEU A 12 -48.72 16.41 -24.74
N ALA A 13 -49.21 15.83 -23.63
CA ALA A 13 -48.56 15.93 -22.32
C ALA A 13 -47.25 15.13 -22.22
N PHE A 14 -47.07 14.08 -23.02
CA PHE A 14 -45.82 13.32 -23.12
C PHE A 14 -44.73 14.02 -23.96
N PHE A 15 -45.10 15.03 -24.77
CA PHE A 15 -44.16 15.76 -25.63
C PHE A 15 -43.66 17.09 -25.06
N GLN A 16 -44.07 17.47 -23.84
CA GLN A 16 -43.88 18.86 -23.37
C GLN A 16 -42.69 19.13 -22.46
N ASN A 17 -41.85 18.16 -22.13
CA ASN A 17 -40.53 18.47 -21.58
C ASN A 17 -39.55 17.38 -22.02
N PRO A 18 -38.61 17.65 -22.96
CA PRO A 18 -37.36 16.92 -22.85
C PRO A 18 -36.83 17.26 -21.46
N VAL A 19 -36.85 16.29 -20.54
CA VAL A 19 -36.04 16.35 -19.33
C VAL A 19 -34.60 16.29 -19.84
N ILE A 20 -34.10 17.45 -20.28
CA ILE A 20 -32.68 17.64 -20.56
C ILE A 20 -32.06 17.48 -19.18
N ALA A 21 -31.58 16.27 -18.90
CA ALA A 21 -30.92 15.97 -17.65
C ALA A 21 -29.83 17.03 -17.44
N GLU A 22 -29.88 17.72 -16.31
CA GLU A 22 -28.95 18.80 -16.04
C GLU A 22 -27.54 18.19 -15.94
N VAL A 23 -26.67 18.58 -16.86
CA VAL A 23 -25.29 18.07 -16.93
C VAL A 23 -24.56 18.45 -15.65
N ALA A 24 -23.81 17.51 -15.08
CA ALA A 24 -23.04 17.75 -13.87
C ALA A 24 -22.01 18.88 -14.09
N PRO A 25 -21.83 19.80 -13.11
CA PRO A 25 -20.85 20.88 -13.23
C PRO A 25 -19.42 20.34 -13.30
N GLU A 26 -18.49 21.16 -13.78
CA GLU A 26 -17.05 20.80 -13.86
C GLU A 26 -16.44 20.54 -12.47
N ILE A 27 -16.93 21.24 -11.44
CA ILE A 27 -16.54 21.05 -10.05
C ILE A 27 -17.80 20.79 -9.23
N THR A 28 -17.79 19.67 -8.49
CA THR A 28 -18.85 19.31 -7.54
C THR A 28 -18.25 19.27 -6.14
N THR A 29 -18.83 19.98 -5.19
CA THR A 29 -18.37 19.98 -3.79
C THR A 29 -19.08 18.86 -3.02
N ALA A 30 -18.34 17.86 -2.55
CA ALA A 30 -18.90 16.78 -1.72
C ALA A 30 -18.92 17.17 -0.23
N ALA A 31 -17.87 17.82 0.25
CA ALA A 31 -17.80 18.41 1.58
C ALA A 31 -17.13 19.78 1.50
N GLU A 32 -17.82 20.82 1.92
CA GLU A 32 -17.30 22.19 1.87
C GLU A 32 -15.95 22.29 2.60
N GLY A 33 -14.94 22.84 1.93
CA GLY A 33 -13.60 23.02 2.49
C GLY A 33 -12.70 21.78 2.50
N TYR A 34 -13.23 20.57 2.32
CA TYR A 34 -12.47 19.32 2.53
C TYR A 34 -12.53 18.32 1.38
N ASN A 35 -13.63 18.26 0.62
CA ASN A 35 -13.77 17.29 -0.45
C ASN A 35 -14.44 17.91 -1.69
N ILE A 36 -13.74 17.85 -2.81
CA ILE A 36 -14.21 18.30 -4.12
C ILE A 36 -14.00 17.20 -5.15
N ILE A 37 -14.91 17.09 -6.10
CA ILE A 37 -14.77 16.26 -7.29
C ILE A 37 -14.67 17.17 -8.51
N ALA A 38 -13.57 17.03 -9.24
CA ALA A 38 -13.36 17.72 -10.50
C ALA A 38 -13.57 16.75 -11.68
N LYS A 39 -14.43 17.17 -12.61
CA LYS A 39 -14.67 16.51 -13.90
C LYS A 39 -13.74 17.13 -14.94
N LEU A 40 -12.55 16.57 -15.09
CA LEU A 40 -11.52 17.05 -16.00
C LEU A 40 -11.79 16.54 -17.44
N PRO A 41 -12.01 17.39 -18.44
CA PRO A 41 -12.23 16.93 -19.82
C PRO A 41 -10.98 16.21 -20.35
N CYS A 42 -11.16 15.09 -21.07
CA CYS A 42 -10.09 14.24 -21.58
C CYS A 42 -10.01 14.35 -23.11
N ILE A 43 -9.39 15.43 -23.62
CA ILE A 43 -9.45 15.71 -25.04
C ILE A 43 -8.53 14.73 -25.81
N GLY A 44 -9.12 13.94 -26.70
CA GLY A 44 -8.41 12.94 -27.50
C GLY A 44 -8.28 11.55 -26.85
N CYS A 45 -8.93 11.33 -25.71
CA CYS A 45 -8.97 10.02 -25.06
C CYS A 45 -10.09 9.16 -25.65
N PRO A 46 -9.86 7.88 -25.95
CA PRO A 46 -10.96 6.97 -26.24
C PRO A 46 -11.76 6.70 -24.96
N TYR A 47 -13.07 6.58 -25.11
CA TYR A 47 -13.96 6.11 -24.06
C TYR A 47 -13.91 4.59 -24.00
N LEU A 48 -13.55 4.03 -22.85
CA LEU A 48 -13.50 2.59 -22.63
C LEU A 48 -14.85 2.11 -22.11
N TYR A 49 -15.39 1.10 -22.76
CA TYR A 49 -16.62 0.47 -22.34
C TYR A 49 -16.54 -1.04 -22.50
N HIS A 50 -17.27 -1.72 -21.64
CA HIS A 50 -17.43 -3.16 -21.64
C HIS A 50 -18.82 -3.49 -22.16
N ASP A 51 -18.91 -4.06 -23.37
CA ASP A 51 -20.19 -4.42 -23.97
C ASP A 51 -20.67 -5.77 -23.45
N THR A 52 -21.53 -5.76 -22.43
CA THR A 52 -22.16 -6.96 -21.89
C THR A 52 -23.48 -7.30 -22.60
N SER A 53 -23.91 -6.52 -23.60
CA SER A 53 -25.24 -6.66 -24.22
C SER A 53 -25.44 -8.00 -24.93
N GLN A 54 -24.36 -8.62 -25.39
CA GLN A 54 -24.39 -9.92 -26.09
C GLN A 54 -24.31 -11.12 -25.15
N GLY A 55 -24.26 -10.91 -23.82
CA GLY A 55 -24.15 -11.99 -22.83
C GLY A 55 -22.85 -12.81 -22.93
N ARG A 56 -21.84 -12.29 -23.63
CA ARG A 56 -20.49 -12.83 -23.73
C ARG A 56 -19.56 -11.84 -23.05
N ASP A 57 -18.58 -12.33 -22.32
CA ASP A 57 -17.51 -11.52 -21.73
C ASP A 57 -16.56 -11.02 -22.83
N ALA A 58 -17.02 -10.01 -23.58
CA ALA A 58 -16.21 -9.30 -24.55
C ALA A 58 -15.23 -8.39 -23.79
N GLY A 59 -13.95 -8.41 -24.16
CA GLY A 59 -12.96 -7.54 -23.56
C GLY A 59 -13.29 -6.05 -23.74
N TRP A 60 -12.59 -5.19 -22.98
CA TRP A 60 -12.77 -3.74 -23.07
C TRP A 60 -12.56 -3.24 -24.50
N SER A 61 -13.51 -2.42 -24.94
CA SER A 61 -13.53 -1.85 -26.27
C SER A 61 -13.47 -0.32 -26.22
N GLN A 62 -13.07 0.29 -27.33
CA GLN A 62 -12.84 1.73 -27.43
C GLN A 62 -13.94 2.38 -28.28
N ARG A 63 -14.47 3.51 -27.79
CA ARG A 63 -15.39 4.39 -28.52
C ARG A 63 -14.82 5.80 -28.56
N LYS A 64 -15.23 6.58 -29.56
CA LYS A 64 -14.85 8.00 -29.70
C LYS A 64 -16.02 8.86 -29.23
N ASP A 65 -16.13 9.05 -27.92
CA ASP A 65 -17.06 10.02 -27.33
C ASP A 65 -16.29 11.04 -26.51
N ASP A 66 -16.93 12.18 -26.28
CA ASP A 66 -16.44 13.17 -25.34
C ASP A 66 -16.53 12.61 -23.91
N ASN A 67 -15.38 12.53 -23.27
CA ASN A 67 -15.19 11.93 -21.96
C ASN A 67 -14.44 12.87 -21.02
N ALA A 68 -14.63 12.61 -19.73
CA ALA A 68 -13.95 13.28 -18.64
C ALA A 68 -13.30 12.26 -17.71
N LEU A 69 -12.26 12.71 -17.03
CA LEU A 69 -11.64 12.03 -15.92
C LEU A 69 -12.21 12.60 -14.62
N LEU A 70 -12.53 11.72 -13.68
CA LEU A 70 -12.93 12.15 -12.35
C LEU A 70 -11.73 12.20 -11.42
N LEU A 71 -11.55 13.37 -10.80
CA LEU A 71 -10.55 13.63 -9.78
C LEU A 71 -11.27 13.94 -8.45
N ASN A 72 -11.21 13.03 -7.50
CA ASN A 72 -11.65 13.18 -6.12
C ASN A 72 -10.50 13.78 -5.30
N LEU A 73 -10.63 15.03 -4.88
CA LEU A 73 -9.65 15.67 -4.02
C LEU A 73 -10.19 15.74 -2.62
N SER A 74 -9.47 15.11 -1.71
CA SER A 74 -9.77 15.10 -0.30
C SER A 74 -8.64 15.71 0.51
N LEU A 75 -9.02 16.55 1.46
CA LEU A 75 -8.15 17.16 2.45
C LEU A 75 -8.63 16.68 3.82
N PRO A 76 -7.86 15.85 4.54
CA PRO A 76 -8.19 15.46 5.89
C PRO A 76 -8.16 16.68 6.82
N PHE A 77 -8.91 16.61 7.92
CA PHE A 77 -9.05 17.72 8.88
C PHE A 77 -7.71 18.17 9.50
N ASP A 78 -6.74 17.27 9.59
CA ASP A 78 -5.39 17.55 10.08
C ASP A 78 -4.50 18.21 9.01
N SER A 79 -4.95 18.26 7.76
CA SER A 79 -4.23 18.77 6.58
C SER A 79 -2.81 18.21 6.43
N THR A 80 -2.59 16.99 6.89
CA THR A 80 -1.26 16.35 6.85
C THR A 80 -0.80 16.02 5.44
N HIS A 81 -1.76 15.83 4.53
CA HIS A 81 -1.55 15.52 3.12
C HIS A 81 -2.75 16.00 2.31
N LEU A 82 -2.61 16.07 0.99
CA LEU A 82 -3.73 16.29 0.06
C LEU A 82 -3.87 15.04 -0.79
N SER A 83 -5.01 14.38 -0.76
CA SER A 83 -5.24 13.17 -1.55
C SER A 83 -5.94 13.47 -2.87
N VAL A 84 -5.52 12.78 -3.93
CA VAL A 84 -6.19 12.75 -5.24
C VAL A 84 -6.54 11.31 -5.55
N ASN A 85 -7.82 10.98 -5.68
CA ASN A 85 -8.34 9.62 -5.89
C ASN A 85 -7.73 8.62 -4.90
N THR A 86 -7.86 8.91 -3.59
CA THR A 86 -7.30 8.17 -2.45
C THR A 86 -5.77 8.17 -2.32
N ALA A 87 -5.03 8.64 -3.33
CA ALA A 87 -3.57 8.67 -3.29
C ALA A 87 -3.05 9.93 -2.56
N PRO A 88 -2.30 9.80 -1.45
CA PRO A 88 -1.85 10.94 -0.65
C PRO A 88 -0.66 11.64 -1.30
N LEU A 89 -0.88 12.87 -1.77
CA LEU A 89 0.16 13.79 -2.25
C LEU A 89 0.62 14.73 -1.13
N LEU A 90 1.75 15.40 -1.37
CA LEU A 90 2.37 16.35 -0.42
C LEU A 90 2.76 15.71 0.94
N THR A 91 2.97 14.40 0.96
CA THR A 91 3.46 13.69 2.15
C THR A 91 4.96 13.92 2.35
N ALA A 92 5.47 13.56 3.53
CA ALA A 92 6.91 13.55 3.80
C ALA A 92 7.68 12.47 2.99
N SER A 93 6.97 11.55 2.33
CA SER A 93 7.58 10.49 1.53
C SER A 93 8.15 11.05 0.22
N LYS A 94 9.33 10.57 -0.17
CA LYS A 94 9.89 10.82 -1.51
C LYS A 94 9.30 9.90 -2.58
N ILE A 95 8.52 8.90 -2.17
CA ILE A 95 7.84 7.97 -3.08
C ILE A 95 6.52 8.60 -3.50
N LEU A 96 6.37 8.87 -4.79
CA LEU A 96 5.15 9.42 -5.35
C LEU A 96 4.14 8.30 -5.57
N PRO A 97 2.88 8.46 -5.13
CA PRO A 97 1.87 7.42 -5.27
C PRO A 97 1.40 7.31 -6.72
N ARG A 98 0.97 6.10 -7.11
CA ARG A 98 0.31 5.84 -8.39
C ARG A 98 -1.15 6.23 -8.25
N ILE A 99 -1.62 7.12 -9.13
CA ILE A 99 -3.00 7.61 -9.13
C ILE A 99 -3.77 6.90 -10.24
N TYR A 100 -4.92 6.36 -9.89
CA TYR A 100 -5.87 5.81 -10.85
C TYR A 100 -7.05 6.76 -10.99
N VAL A 101 -7.43 7.05 -12.22
CA VAL A 101 -8.52 7.97 -12.56
C VAL A 101 -9.60 7.24 -13.32
N ASN A 102 -10.85 7.42 -12.89
CA ASN A 102 -11.99 6.81 -13.55
C ASN A 102 -12.51 7.72 -14.65
N GLN A 103 -12.95 7.09 -15.74
CA GLN A 103 -13.48 7.79 -16.89
C GLN A 103 -15.01 7.82 -16.84
N VAL A 104 -15.58 8.96 -17.20
CA VAL A 104 -17.02 9.14 -17.37
C VAL A 104 -17.30 9.88 -18.68
N LEU A 105 -18.55 9.83 -19.14
CA LEU A 105 -18.99 10.65 -20.25
C LEU A 105 -19.03 12.14 -19.85
N GLN A 106 -18.69 13.02 -20.78
CA GLN A 106 -18.64 14.47 -20.53
C GLN A 106 -20.02 15.04 -20.14
N ASP A 107 -21.08 14.47 -20.70
CA ASP A 107 -22.49 14.86 -20.53
C ASP A 107 -23.20 14.14 -19.37
N VAL A 108 -22.45 13.46 -18.49
CA VAL A 108 -22.99 12.78 -17.31
C VAL A 108 -23.91 13.69 -16.49
N SER A 109 -25.09 13.17 -16.16
CA SER A 109 -26.12 13.88 -15.40
C SER A 109 -25.70 14.11 -13.95
N LYS A 110 -26.27 15.13 -13.29
CA LYS A 110 -26.08 15.35 -11.84
C LYS A 110 -26.49 14.14 -11.01
N ASP A 111 -27.59 13.49 -11.37
CA ASP A 111 -28.09 12.33 -10.64
C ASP A 111 -27.15 11.13 -10.77
N ASP A 112 -26.62 10.87 -11.96
CA ASP A 112 -25.65 9.79 -12.16
C ASP A 112 -24.31 10.09 -11.49
N MET A 113 -23.88 11.36 -11.49
CA MET A 113 -22.72 11.78 -10.70
C MET A 113 -22.94 11.52 -9.21
N SER A 114 -24.12 11.82 -8.68
CA SER A 114 -24.45 11.52 -7.28
C SER A 114 -24.43 10.02 -6.98
N LYS A 115 -24.86 9.17 -7.92
CA LYS A 115 -24.78 7.72 -7.78
C LYS A 115 -23.34 7.23 -7.78
N ILE A 116 -22.48 7.77 -8.64
CA ILE A 116 -21.04 7.44 -8.66
C ILE A 116 -20.39 7.81 -7.32
N LEU A 117 -20.78 8.95 -6.74
CA LEU A 117 -20.29 9.39 -5.43
C LEU A 117 -20.77 8.48 -4.28
N VAL A 118 -22.06 8.16 -4.25
CA VAL A 118 -22.65 7.31 -3.20
C VAL A 118 -22.15 5.86 -3.29
N SER A 119 -21.96 5.35 -4.51
CA SER A 119 -21.50 3.97 -4.75
C SER A 119 -20.00 3.78 -4.50
N ASN A 120 -19.29 4.83 -4.12
CA ASN A 120 -17.84 4.84 -3.93
C ASN A 120 -17.03 4.32 -5.13
N GLN A 121 -17.63 4.37 -6.33
CA GLN A 121 -17.02 3.91 -7.58
C GLN A 121 -15.83 4.76 -8.02
N LEU A 122 -15.54 5.87 -7.33
CA LEU A 122 -14.30 6.65 -7.51
C LEU A 122 -13.10 6.00 -6.82
N ASP A 123 -13.35 5.31 -5.72
CA ASP A 123 -12.33 4.73 -4.87
C ASP A 123 -12.18 3.22 -5.14
N GLU A 124 -13.26 2.55 -5.56
CA GLU A 124 -13.22 1.17 -6.04
C GLU A 124 -13.20 1.12 -7.58
N LEU A 125 -12.16 0.49 -8.15
CA LEU A 125 -11.89 0.37 -9.60
C LEU A 125 -12.88 -0.56 -10.34
N GLY A 126 -14.19 -0.35 -10.16
CA GLY A 126 -15.24 -1.17 -10.77
C GLY A 126 -15.57 -0.82 -12.23
N GLY A 127 -14.98 0.25 -12.77
CA GLY A 127 -15.24 0.77 -14.12
C GLY A 127 -13.98 0.96 -14.96
N ALA A 128 -14.13 1.69 -16.07
CA ALA A 128 -13.00 2.09 -16.91
C ALA A 128 -12.06 3.00 -16.12
N TYR A 129 -10.83 2.52 -15.89
CA TYR A 129 -9.80 3.26 -15.19
C TYR A 129 -8.54 3.46 -16.04
N PHE A 130 -7.83 4.53 -15.73
CA PHE A 130 -6.51 4.83 -16.27
C PHE A 130 -5.54 5.13 -15.13
N GLY A 131 -4.33 4.59 -15.23
CA GLY A 131 -3.19 5.09 -14.48
C GLY A 131 -2.75 6.45 -15.01
N ALA A 132 -2.73 7.47 -14.15
CA ALA A 132 -2.35 8.81 -14.52
C ALA A 132 -0.85 9.05 -14.29
N SER A 133 -0.15 9.48 -15.34
CA SER A 133 1.11 10.23 -15.22
C SER A 133 0.75 11.69 -14.97
N TYR A 134 1.25 12.27 -13.89
CA TYR A 134 0.83 13.59 -13.44
C TYR A 134 2.00 14.48 -13.10
N GLN A 135 1.73 15.78 -13.08
CA GLN A 135 2.59 16.82 -12.58
C GLN A 135 1.81 17.66 -11.59
N TYR A 136 2.43 18.04 -10.48
CA TYR A 136 1.83 18.98 -9.55
C TYR A 136 2.82 20.03 -9.07
N SER A 137 2.27 21.15 -8.59
CA SER A 137 3.05 22.18 -7.91
C SER A 137 2.25 22.81 -6.79
N LEU A 138 2.96 23.28 -5.77
CA LEU A 138 2.39 24.03 -4.66
C LEU A 138 3.13 25.35 -4.54
N ARG A 139 2.43 26.45 -4.83
CA ARG A 139 3.00 27.80 -4.79
C ARG A 139 2.28 28.67 -3.77
N ARG A 140 3.03 29.49 -3.03
CA ARG A 140 2.42 30.52 -2.17
C ARG A 140 2.06 31.74 -3.02
N VAL A 141 0.88 32.30 -2.79
CA VAL A 141 0.47 33.55 -3.44
C VAL A 141 1.27 34.70 -2.83
N LYS A 142 1.82 35.57 -3.68
CA LYS A 142 2.57 36.75 -3.23
C LYS A 142 1.65 37.63 -2.37
N ASN A 143 2.13 38.04 -1.20
CA ASN A 143 1.41 38.89 -0.24
C ASN A 143 0.14 38.27 0.36
N SER A 144 0.00 36.94 0.33
CA SER A 144 -1.08 36.23 1.01
C SER A 144 -0.55 34.96 1.70
N GLU A 145 -1.30 34.44 2.66
CA GLU A 145 -1.07 33.12 3.24
C GLU A 145 -1.67 32.00 2.39
N ALA A 146 -2.43 32.36 1.35
CA ALA A 146 -2.98 31.43 0.38
C ALA A 146 -1.90 30.61 -0.32
N ARG A 147 -2.16 29.31 -0.48
CA ARG A 147 -1.38 28.41 -1.31
C ARG A 147 -2.23 27.97 -2.50
N VAL A 148 -1.60 27.88 -3.66
CA VAL A 148 -2.23 27.40 -4.89
C VAL A 148 -1.61 26.06 -5.23
N PHE A 149 -2.43 25.03 -5.22
CA PHE A 149 -2.10 23.71 -5.69
C PHE A 149 -2.55 23.57 -7.14
N GLN A 150 -1.63 23.15 -8.00
CA GLN A 150 -1.89 22.91 -9.41
C GLN A 150 -1.60 21.45 -9.71
N PHE A 151 -2.53 20.76 -10.36
CA PHE A 151 -2.42 19.36 -10.72
C PHE A 151 -2.77 19.18 -12.20
N ASP A 152 -1.84 18.59 -12.95
CA ASP A 152 -1.95 18.36 -14.37
C ASP A 152 -1.72 16.87 -14.69
N VAL A 153 -2.53 16.32 -15.59
CA VAL A 153 -2.44 14.93 -16.04
C VAL A 153 -1.79 14.91 -17.40
N MET A 154 -0.55 14.44 -17.49
CA MET A 154 0.25 14.48 -18.73
C MET A 154 -0.05 13.31 -19.66
N GLN A 155 -0.25 12.12 -19.10
CA GLN A 155 -0.42 10.89 -19.85
C GLN A 155 -1.31 9.92 -19.06
N LEU A 156 -2.05 9.11 -19.79
CA LEU A 156 -2.88 8.04 -19.25
C LEU A 156 -2.38 6.71 -19.77
N TRP A 157 -2.42 5.70 -18.91
CA TRP A 157 -2.08 4.33 -19.24
C TRP A 157 -3.17 3.39 -18.75
N THR A 158 -3.49 2.36 -19.53
CA THR A 158 -4.45 1.32 -19.11
C THR A 158 -4.02 -0.04 -19.65
N ASP A 159 -4.22 -1.07 -18.83
CA ASP A 159 -4.05 -2.48 -19.16
C ASP A 159 -5.37 -3.17 -19.51
N LEU A 160 -6.49 -2.46 -19.46
CA LEU A 160 -7.82 -3.01 -19.73
C LEU A 160 -7.99 -3.45 -21.19
N THR A 161 -7.34 -2.76 -22.12
CA THR A 161 -7.37 -3.10 -23.55
C THR A 161 -6.23 -4.02 -23.93
N THR A 162 -6.43 -4.86 -24.94
CA THR A 162 -5.36 -5.67 -25.55
C THR A 162 -5.17 -5.21 -27.01
N PRO A 163 -4.04 -4.57 -27.36
CA PRO A 163 -2.88 -4.25 -26.52
C PRO A 163 -3.14 -3.13 -25.49
N PRO A 164 -2.28 -3.00 -24.45
CA PRO A 164 -2.35 -1.90 -23.49
C PRO A 164 -2.29 -0.54 -24.19
N LEU A 165 -3.11 0.40 -23.72
CA LEU A 165 -3.26 1.70 -24.35
C LEU A 165 -2.54 2.76 -23.52
N THR A 166 -1.82 3.63 -24.22
CA THR A 166 -1.19 4.81 -23.65
C THR A 166 -1.66 6.04 -24.43
N VAL A 167 -2.21 7.03 -23.72
CA VAL A 167 -2.75 8.26 -24.31
C VAL A 167 -2.00 9.43 -23.73
N VAL A 168 -1.39 10.24 -24.59
CA VAL A 168 -0.71 11.48 -24.17
C VAL A 168 -1.70 12.63 -24.29
N LEU A 169 -1.84 13.40 -23.21
CA LEU A 169 -2.83 14.47 -23.09
C LEU A 169 -2.28 15.82 -23.55
N ASP A 170 -1.60 15.91 -24.69
CA ASP A 170 -0.90 17.15 -25.11
C ASP A 170 -1.75 18.11 -25.96
N GLN A 171 -3.06 17.87 -26.05
CA GLN A 171 -3.92 18.65 -26.96
C GLN A 171 -4.11 20.11 -26.49
N PRO A 172 -4.10 21.08 -27.43
CA PRO A 172 -4.37 22.47 -27.12
C PRO A 172 -5.83 22.61 -26.66
N GLY A 173 -6.04 22.95 -25.39
CA GLY A 173 -7.36 22.99 -24.75
C GLY A 173 -7.51 22.03 -23.58
N GLN A 174 -6.56 21.11 -23.39
CA GLN A 174 -6.52 20.28 -22.18
C GLN A 174 -6.38 21.19 -20.96
N LYS A 175 -7.33 21.06 -20.02
CA LYS A 175 -7.35 21.82 -18.78
C LYS A 175 -6.49 21.11 -17.72
N MET A 176 -6.11 21.86 -16.68
CA MET A 176 -5.49 21.37 -15.46
C MET A 176 -6.31 21.85 -14.26
N LEU A 177 -6.20 21.14 -13.13
CA LEU A 177 -6.89 21.48 -11.91
C LEU A 177 -6.08 22.50 -11.10
N GLU A 178 -6.73 23.59 -10.68
CA GLU A 178 -6.17 24.56 -9.75
C GLU A 178 -7.05 24.63 -8.49
N VAL A 179 -6.43 24.52 -7.33
CA VAL A 179 -7.07 24.59 -6.02
C VAL A 179 -6.39 25.65 -5.16
N VAL A 180 -7.18 26.51 -4.54
CA VAL A 180 -6.73 27.54 -3.61
C VAL A 180 -7.01 27.06 -2.19
N LEU A 181 -5.92 26.93 -1.43
CA LEU A 181 -5.89 26.52 -0.03
C LEU A 181 -5.64 27.76 0.84
N LEU A 182 -6.53 28.02 1.80
CA LEU A 182 -6.30 29.05 2.82
C LEU A 182 -5.99 28.39 4.17
N PRO A 183 -5.11 28.97 4.99
CA PRO A 183 -4.92 28.50 6.35
C PRO A 183 -6.19 28.72 7.16
N ARG A 184 -6.60 27.70 7.91
CA ARG A 184 -7.76 27.77 8.78
C ARG A 184 -7.39 28.50 10.07
N PRO A 185 -8.23 29.43 10.57
CA PRO A 185 -8.02 30.01 11.89
C PRO A 185 -8.18 28.91 12.96
N LEU A 186 -7.31 28.93 13.97
CA LEU A 186 -7.42 28.05 15.13
C LEU A 186 -8.71 28.42 15.90
N LEU A 187 -9.70 27.53 15.91
CA LEU A 187 -10.96 27.76 16.62
C LEU A 187 -10.93 27.17 18.03
N SER A 188 -10.05 26.17 18.26
CA SER A 188 -9.86 25.51 19.55
C SER A 188 -8.37 25.25 19.83
N SER A 189 -8.00 25.17 21.11
CA SER A 189 -6.65 24.79 21.55
C SER A 189 -6.28 23.34 21.21
N GLY A 190 -7.26 22.53 20.80
CA GLY A 190 -7.06 21.16 20.31
C GLY A 190 -6.91 21.05 18.78
N ASP A 191 -7.05 22.15 18.03
CA ASP A 191 -6.90 22.12 16.57
C ASP A 191 -5.42 21.99 16.19
N PRO A 192 -5.07 21.12 15.22
CA PRO A 192 -3.71 21.02 14.74
C PRO A 192 -3.24 22.35 14.13
N ALA A 193 -2.04 22.78 14.49
CA ALA A 193 -1.43 23.99 13.94
C ALA A 193 -1.15 23.82 12.43
N ASN A 194 -1.42 24.87 11.64
CA ASN A 194 -1.23 24.92 10.18
C ASN A 194 -2.17 24.03 9.35
N THR A 195 -3.45 23.98 9.72
CA THR A 195 -4.50 23.38 8.88
C THR A 195 -4.90 24.29 7.71
N TYR A 196 -5.36 23.70 6.62
CA TYR A 196 -5.84 24.40 5.44
C TYR A 196 -7.28 24.00 5.13
N GLU A 197 -7.97 24.87 4.40
CA GLU A 197 -9.29 24.61 3.82
C GLU A 197 -9.28 24.93 2.32
N ILE A 198 -10.08 24.18 1.56
CA ILE A 198 -10.28 24.39 0.13
C ILE A 198 -11.32 25.51 -0.05
N VAL A 199 -10.87 26.69 -0.44
CA VAL A 199 -11.76 27.86 -0.63
C VAL A 199 -12.24 27.97 -2.07
N ARG A 200 -11.41 27.53 -3.02
CA ARG A 200 -11.76 27.59 -4.44
C ARG A 200 -11.09 26.46 -5.19
N ALA A 201 -11.83 25.87 -6.12
CA ALA A 201 -11.29 24.98 -7.12
C ALA A 201 -11.81 25.36 -8.50
N GLY A 202 -11.01 25.14 -9.53
CA GLY A 202 -11.39 25.41 -10.90
C GLY A 202 -10.50 24.69 -11.89
N LEU A 203 -11.05 24.47 -13.07
CA LEU A 203 -10.29 23.96 -14.21
C LEU A 203 -9.75 25.15 -15.00
N VAL A 204 -8.42 25.24 -15.07
CA VAL A 204 -7.71 26.34 -15.71
C VAL A 204 -7.00 25.81 -16.96
N PRO A 205 -6.90 26.58 -18.05
CA PRO A 205 -6.07 26.20 -19.18
C PRO A 205 -4.63 25.95 -18.75
N ARG A 206 -3.97 24.97 -19.36
CA ARG A 206 -2.53 24.78 -19.13
C ARG A 206 -1.78 26.05 -19.53
N SER A 207 -0.93 26.53 -18.64
CA SER A 207 -0.01 27.59 -18.99
C SER A 207 0.95 27.06 -20.04
N ALA A 208 0.83 27.54 -21.29
CA ALA A 208 1.88 27.33 -22.30
C ALA A 208 3.18 27.87 -21.69
N GLU A 209 4.20 27.04 -21.49
CA GLU A 209 5.47 27.51 -20.97
C GLU A 209 6.10 28.45 -22.01
N PRO A 210 6.20 29.77 -21.79
CA PRO A 210 7.13 30.56 -22.56
C PRO A 210 8.51 30.24 -21.98
N GLY A 211 9.48 29.89 -22.83
CA GLY A 211 10.85 29.54 -22.41
C GLY A 211 11.49 30.52 -21.43
N ALA A 212 11.21 30.34 -20.14
CA ALA A 212 11.75 31.13 -19.05
C ALA A 212 13.07 30.48 -18.62
N LYS A 213 14.08 30.69 -19.46
CA LYS A 213 15.47 30.74 -18.99
C LYS A 213 15.52 31.77 -17.86
N GLY A 214 15.38 31.37 -16.61
CA GLY A 214 15.51 32.33 -15.50
C GLY A 214 15.01 31.96 -14.10
N SER A 215 14.19 30.93 -13.91
CA SER A 215 13.89 30.46 -12.55
C SER A 215 14.18 28.98 -12.42
N LYS A 216 15.20 28.62 -11.62
CA LYS A 216 15.38 27.26 -11.10
C LYS A 216 14.02 26.69 -10.70
N ASP A 217 13.68 25.53 -11.28
CA ASP A 217 12.49 24.71 -11.02
C ASP A 217 11.69 25.12 -9.79
N SER A 218 10.60 25.84 -10.02
CA SER A 218 9.69 26.31 -8.99
C SER A 218 8.82 25.16 -8.46
N GLY A 219 9.43 24.23 -7.72
CA GLY A 219 8.71 23.22 -6.92
C GLY A 219 7.74 22.33 -7.68
N LYS A 220 7.87 22.20 -9.01
CA LYS A 220 7.07 21.29 -9.83
C LYS A 220 7.60 19.87 -9.65
N VAL A 221 6.71 18.92 -9.38
CA VAL A 221 7.01 17.50 -9.23
C VAL A 221 6.27 16.75 -10.31
N SER A 222 6.96 15.89 -11.07
CA SER A 222 6.36 15.05 -12.11
C SER A 222 6.58 13.57 -11.83
N MET A 223 5.56 12.79 -12.19
CA MET A 223 5.51 11.35 -12.01
C MET A 223 5.00 10.70 -13.30
N TRP A 224 5.79 9.78 -13.85
CA TRP A 224 5.43 8.99 -15.02
C TRP A 224 4.95 7.62 -14.56
N PHE A 225 3.73 7.25 -14.93
CA PHE A 225 3.05 6.10 -14.34
C PHE A 225 3.83 4.78 -14.46
N LEU A 226 4.44 4.53 -15.61
CA LEU A 226 5.18 3.29 -15.89
C LEU A 226 6.57 3.23 -15.25
N ASP A 227 7.17 4.38 -14.98
CA ASP A 227 8.52 4.50 -14.42
C ASP A 227 8.54 4.30 -12.91
N TRP A 228 7.38 4.27 -12.24
CA TRP A 228 7.27 4.16 -10.79
C TRP A 228 6.53 2.89 -10.39
N ASP A 229 6.90 2.37 -9.23
CA ASP A 229 6.20 1.28 -8.55
C ASP A 229 6.10 1.56 -7.04
N ALA A 230 5.65 0.57 -6.26
CA ALA A 230 5.50 0.69 -4.81
C ALA A 230 6.81 1.02 -4.07
N ASN A 231 7.96 0.76 -4.70
CA ASN A 231 9.29 1.00 -4.12
C ASN A 231 9.91 2.33 -4.58
N GLY A 232 9.23 3.08 -5.46
CA GLY A 232 9.67 4.36 -6.00
C GLY A 232 9.96 4.32 -7.49
N LYS A 233 10.77 5.27 -7.97
CA LYS A 233 11.15 5.36 -9.38
C LYS A 233 12.12 4.22 -9.74
N LYS A 234 11.75 3.41 -10.72
CA LYS A 234 12.58 2.31 -11.26
C LYS A 234 13.94 2.83 -11.71
N GLY A 235 14.99 2.04 -11.45
CA GLY A 235 16.37 2.39 -11.82
C GLY A 235 17.05 3.40 -10.89
N THR A 236 16.40 3.85 -9.81
CA THR A 236 17.06 4.69 -8.78
C THR A 236 17.68 3.84 -7.67
N ALA A 237 18.76 4.33 -7.05
CA ALA A 237 19.40 3.63 -5.92
C ALA A 237 18.43 3.43 -4.74
N THR A 238 17.54 4.41 -4.49
CA THR A 238 16.48 4.32 -3.49
C THR A 238 15.50 3.19 -3.78
N HIS A 239 15.18 2.94 -5.06
CA HIS A 239 14.31 1.85 -5.47
C HIS A 239 14.95 0.47 -5.21
N ILE A 240 16.25 0.32 -5.47
CA ILE A 240 16.97 -0.94 -5.19
C ILE A 240 16.97 -1.23 -3.68
N VAL A 241 17.21 -0.22 -2.84
CA VAL A 241 17.20 -0.39 -1.38
C VAL A 241 15.80 -0.74 -0.87
N ASN A 242 14.77 0.00 -1.33
CA ASN A 242 13.38 -0.24 -0.92
C ASN A 242 12.82 -1.58 -1.44
N SER A 243 13.19 -1.98 -2.65
CA SER A 243 12.81 -3.30 -3.17
C SER A 243 13.50 -4.41 -2.39
N THR A 244 14.80 -4.30 -2.12
CA THR A 244 15.52 -5.31 -1.34
C THR A 244 14.98 -5.41 0.08
N SER A 245 14.65 -4.28 0.73
CA SER A 245 14.06 -4.30 2.07
C SER A 245 12.66 -4.90 2.08
N SER A 246 11.81 -4.57 1.11
CA SER A 246 10.47 -5.18 1.00
C SER A 246 10.54 -6.68 0.72
N TYR A 247 11.44 -7.14 -0.14
CA TYR A 247 11.71 -8.57 -0.34
C TYR A 247 12.22 -9.24 0.94
N PHE A 248 13.08 -8.57 1.71
CA PHE A 248 13.56 -9.09 2.99
C PHE A 248 12.43 -9.18 4.02
N VAL A 249 11.54 -8.18 4.10
CA VAL A 249 10.36 -8.21 4.98
C VAL A 249 9.38 -9.29 4.55
N GLN A 250 9.13 -9.46 3.24
CA GLN A 250 8.30 -10.55 2.73
C GLN A 250 8.93 -11.92 2.99
N TYR A 251 10.26 -12.02 2.91
CA TYR A 251 10.98 -13.22 3.26
C TYR A 251 10.88 -13.52 4.76
N LEU A 252 11.08 -12.53 5.63
CA LEU A 252 10.92 -12.69 7.09
C LEU A 252 9.47 -12.95 7.52
N SER A 253 8.49 -12.41 6.80
CA SER A 253 7.07 -12.67 7.03
C SER A 253 6.56 -13.91 6.29
N SER A 254 7.42 -14.57 5.50
CA SER A 254 7.05 -15.82 4.85
C SER A 254 6.75 -16.89 5.91
N GLY A 255 5.81 -17.77 5.59
CA GLY A 255 5.35 -18.83 6.50
C GLY A 255 6.49 -19.70 7.06
N MET A 256 7.63 -19.79 6.35
CA MET A 256 8.81 -20.52 6.81
C MET A 256 9.48 -19.85 8.02
N TRP A 257 9.67 -18.53 7.99
CA TRP A 257 10.24 -17.79 9.12
C TRP A 257 9.26 -17.65 10.27
N ALA A 258 7.98 -17.47 9.97
CA ALA A 258 6.93 -17.51 10.98
C ALA A 258 6.92 -18.85 11.73
N LEU A 259 7.08 -19.98 11.02
CA LEU A 259 7.18 -21.31 11.61
C LEU A 259 8.47 -21.46 12.42
N PHE A 260 9.60 -20.98 11.91
CA PHE A 260 10.87 -21.00 12.65
C PHE A 260 10.80 -20.21 13.96
N VAL A 261 10.28 -18.97 13.92
CA VAL A 261 10.08 -18.14 15.13
C VAL A 261 9.10 -18.80 16.10
N PHE A 262 8.04 -19.42 15.60
CA PHE A 262 7.10 -20.19 16.43
C PHE A 262 7.78 -21.37 17.13
N VAL A 263 8.59 -22.16 16.41
CA VAL A 263 9.34 -23.30 16.99
C VAL A 263 10.33 -22.81 18.05
N VAL A 264 11.08 -21.74 17.77
CA VAL A 264 12.00 -21.13 18.74
C VAL A 264 11.25 -20.61 19.97
N ALA A 265 10.09 -20.00 19.80
CA ALA A 265 9.26 -19.53 20.91
C ALA A 265 8.73 -20.68 21.77
N VAL A 266 8.34 -21.81 21.18
CA VAL A 266 7.93 -23.03 21.91
C VAL A 266 9.11 -23.63 22.68
N ILE A 267 10.30 -23.69 22.08
CA ILE A 267 11.52 -24.16 22.76
C ILE A 267 11.87 -23.22 23.92
N ALA A 268 11.82 -21.91 23.72
CA ALA A 268 12.08 -20.93 24.77
C ALA A 268 11.08 -21.05 25.92
N LEU A 269 9.79 -21.22 25.62
CA LEU A 269 8.75 -21.45 26.63
C LEU A 269 9.01 -22.77 27.37
N PHE A 270 9.37 -23.84 26.67
CA PHE A 270 9.74 -25.11 27.28
C PHE A 270 10.94 -24.96 28.22
N VAL A 271 11.99 -24.24 27.82
CA VAL A 271 13.15 -23.95 28.67
C VAL A 271 12.73 -23.14 29.90
N VAL A 272 11.89 -22.11 29.74
CA VAL A 272 11.37 -21.33 30.87
C VAL A 272 10.55 -22.20 31.83
N VAL A 273 9.72 -23.11 31.30
CA VAL A 273 8.94 -24.06 32.11
C VAL A 273 9.87 -25.05 32.81
N CYS A 274 10.89 -25.59 32.15
CA CYS A 274 11.87 -26.49 32.77
C CYS A 274 12.66 -25.77 33.87
N LEU A 275 13.12 -24.55 33.63
CA LEU A 275 13.80 -23.73 34.63
C LEU A 275 12.85 -23.41 35.80
N PHE A 276 11.58 -23.11 35.52
CA PHE A 276 10.57 -22.92 36.57
C PHE A 276 10.33 -24.22 37.37
N CYS A 277 10.26 -25.39 36.72
CA CYS A 277 10.12 -26.67 37.42
C CYS A 277 11.35 -26.99 38.29
N ILE A 278 12.56 -26.68 37.81
CA ILE A 278 13.81 -26.93 38.53
C ILE A 278 13.98 -25.96 39.71
N PHE A 279 13.73 -24.66 39.49
CA PHE A 279 14.04 -23.61 40.46
C PHE A 279 12.84 -23.17 41.32
N ALA A 280 11.59 -23.32 40.86
CA ALA A 280 10.40 -22.89 41.59
C ALA A 280 9.56 -24.06 42.15
N CYS A 281 9.56 -25.24 41.52
CA CYS A 281 8.82 -26.41 42.02
C CYS A 281 9.64 -27.33 42.94
N GLY A 282 10.90 -27.00 43.27
CA GLY A 282 11.65 -27.69 44.33
C GLY A 282 11.77 -29.21 44.14
N TRP A 283 11.80 -29.70 42.89
CA TRP A 283 11.89 -31.14 42.61
C TRP A 283 13.30 -31.72 42.77
N HIS A 284 14.25 -30.92 43.26
CA HIS A 284 15.63 -31.33 43.45
C HIS A 284 16.16 -31.15 44.87
N ASP A 285 15.29 -31.22 45.88
CA ASP A 285 15.73 -31.20 47.28
C ASP A 285 15.76 -32.58 47.96
N ASP A 286 15.66 -33.71 47.24
CA ASP A 286 15.48 -34.98 47.95
C ASP A 286 16.29 -36.19 47.50
N ASP A 287 16.88 -36.26 46.30
CA ASP A 287 17.58 -37.50 45.91
C ASP A 287 19.08 -37.49 46.27
N TYR A 288 19.74 -36.32 46.30
CA TYR A 288 21.15 -36.23 46.70
C TYR A 288 21.32 -36.30 48.23
N GLU A 289 20.38 -35.74 49.01
CA GLU A 289 20.40 -35.85 50.48
C GLU A 289 19.92 -37.23 50.97
N LYS A 290 18.93 -37.87 50.32
CA LYS A 290 18.52 -39.26 50.67
C LYS A 290 19.61 -40.29 50.39
N ALA A 291 20.49 -40.06 49.42
CA ALA A 291 21.65 -40.93 49.15
C ALA A 291 22.75 -40.82 50.23
N GLN A 292 22.89 -39.67 50.91
CA GLN A 292 23.89 -39.48 51.96
C GLN A 292 23.38 -39.82 53.36
N TYR A 293 22.09 -39.65 53.66
CA TYR A 293 21.54 -39.97 54.98
C TYR A 293 21.46 -41.47 55.28
N ARG A 294 21.46 -42.34 54.26
CA ARG A 294 21.44 -43.80 54.47
C ARG A 294 22.80 -44.42 54.82
N LYS A 295 23.90 -43.66 54.77
CA LYS A 295 25.25 -44.19 55.06
C LYS A 295 25.69 -44.02 56.53
N ARG A 296 24.88 -43.38 57.39
CA ARG A 296 25.24 -43.12 58.80
C ARG A 296 24.43 -43.92 59.83
N ASN A 297 23.72 -44.97 59.42
CA ASN A 297 22.98 -45.83 60.37
C ASN A 297 22.98 -47.32 59.96
N THR A 298 24.17 -47.91 59.80
CA THR A 298 24.32 -49.37 59.92
C THR A 298 25.72 -49.72 60.43
N GLY A 299 25.92 -49.50 61.74
CA GLY A 299 26.91 -50.27 62.47
C GLY A 299 26.38 -51.68 62.70
N GLY A 300 27.13 -52.69 62.26
CA GLY A 300 26.98 -54.08 62.69
C GLY A 300 26.19 -54.98 61.74
N GLY A 301 26.90 -55.81 60.96
CA GLY A 301 26.27 -56.92 60.25
C GLY A 301 27.18 -57.55 59.20
N LYS A 302 27.84 -58.65 59.56
CA LYS A 302 28.48 -59.59 58.62
C LYS A 302 27.47 -60.01 57.54
N GLY A 303 27.83 -59.89 56.27
CA GLY A 303 27.02 -60.43 55.18
C GLY A 303 27.62 -60.10 53.83
N ALA A 304 28.08 -61.12 53.13
CA ALA A 304 28.76 -61.03 51.86
C ALA A 304 27.88 -60.41 50.74
N TRP A 305 28.57 -59.79 49.77
CA TRP A 305 28.07 -59.33 48.47
C TRP A 305 27.29 -58.00 48.44
N ALA A 306 28.02 -56.88 48.44
CA ALA A 306 27.55 -55.64 47.81
C ALA A 306 28.73 -54.70 47.50
N GLY A 307 28.74 -54.14 46.28
CA GLY A 307 29.47 -52.91 45.98
C GLY A 307 30.86 -53.07 45.40
N ARG A 308 30.95 -53.14 44.06
CA ARG A 308 32.14 -52.74 43.31
C ARG A 308 32.35 -51.24 43.53
N ASP A 309 33.11 -50.90 44.57
CA ASP A 309 33.58 -49.54 44.80
C ASP A 309 34.67 -49.20 43.78
N VAL A 310 34.37 -48.23 42.91
CA VAL A 310 35.27 -47.63 41.91
C VAL A 310 36.20 -46.61 42.60
N GLU A 311 36.82 -47.00 43.70
CA GLU A 311 37.83 -46.20 44.42
C GLU A 311 39.07 -47.04 44.77
N THR A 312 39.05 -48.36 44.54
CA THR A 312 40.23 -49.24 44.61
C THR A 312 41.04 -49.32 43.30
N ALA A 313 40.71 -48.50 42.30
CA ALA A 313 41.40 -48.45 41.01
C ALA A 313 42.61 -47.49 40.97
N ARG A 314 43.27 -47.26 42.11
CA ARG A 314 44.63 -46.69 42.16
C ARG A 314 45.63 -47.79 42.51
N ARG A 315 45.80 -48.75 41.60
CA ARG A 315 47.00 -49.57 41.49
C ARG A 315 47.48 -49.51 40.04
N PHE A 316 48.69 -48.98 39.87
CA PHE A 316 49.41 -49.03 38.60
C PHE A 316 49.65 -50.50 38.25
N MET A 317 48.95 -51.00 37.23
CA MET A 317 49.23 -52.30 36.61
C MET A 317 50.44 -52.16 35.70
N SER A 318 51.32 -53.16 35.72
CA SER A 318 52.58 -53.17 34.96
C SER A 318 52.33 -53.40 33.46
N PRO A 319 53.27 -53.00 32.58
CA PRO A 319 53.10 -52.98 31.12
C PRO A 319 52.90 -54.36 30.44
N GLU A 320 52.92 -55.45 31.20
CA GLU A 320 52.76 -56.82 30.68
C GLU A 320 51.30 -57.32 30.72
N GLU A 321 50.40 -56.65 31.45
CA GLU A 321 48.96 -56.98 31.47
C GLU A 321 48.14 -56.17 30.43
N LEU A 322 48.78 -55.22 29.75
CA LEU A 322 48.21 -54.39 28.67
C LEU A 322 48.49 -55.00 27.28
N GLY A 323 48.24 -56.29 27.11
CA GLY A 323 47.91 -56.96 25.84
C GLY A 323 48.63 -56.53 24.54
N LEU A 324 49.87 -56.07 24.59
CA LEU A 324 50.64 -55.61 23.44
C LEU A 324 51.56 -56.73 22.98
N ARG A 325 51.01 -57.65 22.20
CA ARG A 325 51.81 -58.52 21.33
C ARG A 325 51.04 -58.90 20.07
N GLY A 326 51.51 -58.36 18.94
CA GLY A 326 51.49 -59.10 17.68
C GLY A 326 51.02 -58.32 16.46
N SER A 327 52.00 -57.97 15.62
CA SER A 327 51.89 -57.85 14.15
C SER A 327 51.05 -56.67 13.64
N GLY A 328 51.61 -55.62 13.04
CA GLY A 328 52.56 -55.65 11.94
C GLY A 328 51.84 -55.57 10.59
N MET A 329 51.54 -54.37 10.10
CA MET A 329 51.68 -54.03 8.67
C MET A 329 51.62 -52.52 8.46
N VAL A 330 52.64 -52.01 7.77
CA VAL A 330 52.78 -50.64 7.29
C VAL A 330 52.16 -50.56 5.90
N VAL A 331 51.26 -49.62 5.66
CA VAL A 331 50.99 -49.08 4.32
C VAL A 331 50.76 -47.58 4.46
N GLY A 332 51.60 -46.80 3.79
CA GLY A 332 51.57 -45.34 3.78
C GLY A 332 50.71 -44.75 2.66
N VAL A 333 51.06 -43.50 2.33
CA VAL A 333 50.52 -42.57 1.31
C VAL A 333 49.34 -41.73 1.84
N GLY A 334 49.35 -40.41 1.82
CA GLY A 334 50.29 -39.44 1.27
C GLY A 334 49.71 -38.03 1.48
N LYS A 335 50.59 -37.05 1.61
CA LYS A 335 50.31 -35.63 1.87
C LYS A 335 49.86 -34.90 0.59
N SER A 336 49.11 -33.83 0.82
CA SER A 336 48.91 -32.62 0.00
C SER A 336 50.05 -32.28 -0.98
N ASP A 337 49.73 -32.10 -2.25
CA ASP A 337 49.44 -30.81 -2.91
C ASP A 337 48.48 -31.04 -4.10
#